data_AF-A0A212EWK6-F1
#
_entry.id   AF-A0A212EWK6-F1
#
_cell.length_a   1.000
_cell.length_b   1.000
_cell.length_c   1.000
_cell.angle_alpha   90.00
_cell.angle_beta   90.00
_cell.angle_gamma   90.00
#
_symmetry.space_group_name_H-M   'P 1'
#
loop_
_entity.id
_entity.type
_entity.pdbx_description
1 polymer ?
#
loop_
_entity_poly.entity_id
_entity_poly.type
_entity_poly.pdbx_seq_one_letter_code
_entity_poly.pdbx_strand_id
1 'polypeptide(L)'
;YEDQRAANEKLLRDSLNKQLKAHEEIESRRLLEKEKEATIKLDKLVSEKVAFEKRLFAQQLKEMSVKLKLVEDKLNARLKAESETRRSQALWAAGSALLAATKRGENVVKVDKELDAIEKASGDGDKLVTTVLKAIPNSVRETGLVPESVLRARYSEMENVALKVALVEREGGPLPVYFLSWLMSMFLFMKISGIPQDEYDNPQKEPSEDLDTYDLLQRARFWMGQGNLAAAIRYVSLLQGASLGAAMTWRDAALAHLETKQAAEAVLAHATALGLQSAVTQIGD
;
A
#
# COMPACT_ATOMS: atom_id res chain seq x y z
N TYR A 1 77.51 76.83 68.04
CA TYR A 1 77.17 75.39 68.19
C TYR A 1 75.69 75.09 67.92
N GLU A 2 74.75 76.00 68.18
CA GLU A 2 73.32 75.79 67.90
C GLU A 2 72.96 75.92 66.39
N ASP A 3 73.56 76.87 65.66
CA ASP A 3 73.29 77.05 64.21
C ASP A 3 73.75 75.86 63.35
N GLN A 4 74.84 75.18 63.72
CA GLN A 4 75.31 73.99 63.00
C GLN A 4 74.40 72.77 63.24
N ARG A 5 73.77 72.65 64.42
CA ARG A 5 72.79 71.59 64.69
C ARG A 5 71.50 71.80 63.90
N ALA A 6 70.97 73.02 63.87
CA ALA A 6 69.78 73.36 63.11
C ALA A 6 69.98 73.18 61.59
N ALA A 7 71.15 73.55 61.07
CA ALA A 7 71.51 73.32 59.66
C ALA A 7 71.64 71.82 59.32
N ASN A 8 72.26 71.02 60.20
CA ASN A 8 72.35 69.58 60.00
C ASN A 8 70.98 68.89 60.08
N GLU A 9 70.13 69.30 61.02
CA GLU A 9 68.78 68.77 61.17
C GLU A 9 67.90 69.12 59.95
N LYS A 10 68.08 70.31 59.38
CA LYS A 10 67.40 70.73 58.15
C LYS A 10 67.89 69.94 56.92
N LEU A 11 69.20 69.73 56.78
CA LEU A 11 69.79 68.89 55.73
C LEU A 11 69.36 67.42 55.85
N LEU A 12 69.25 66.90 57.08
CA LEU A 12 68.78 65.54 57.36
C LEU A 12 67.28 65.39 57.03
N ARG A 13 66.46 66.39 57.38
CA ARG A 13 65.04 66.43 57.00
C ARG A 13 64.85 66.52 55.49
N ASP A 14 65.64 67.33 54.81
CA ASP A 14 65.57 67.47 53.35
C ASP A 14 66.05 66.21 52.62
N SER A 15 67.07 65.51 53.14
CA SER A 15 67.53 64.24 52.58
C SER A 15 66.52 63.12 52.80
N LEU A 16 65.90 63.06 53.99
CA LEU A 16 64.78 62.15 54.29
C LEU A 16 63.56 62.43 53.41
N ASN A 17 63.17 63.69 53.23
CA ASN A 17 62.05 64.05 52.34
C ASN A 17 62.32 63.70 50.88
N LYS A 18 63.57 63.89 50.41
CA LYS A 18 63.97 63.45 49.07
C LYS A 18 63.93 61.94 48.93
N GLN A 19 64.40 61.20 49.95
CA GLN A 19 64.31 59.75 49.97
C GLN A 19 62.86 59.28 49.99
N LEU A 20 61.99 59.90 50.80
CA LEU A 20 60.56 59.59 50.87
C LEU A 20 59.87 59.78 49.52
N LYS A 21 60.08 60.94 48.87
CA LYS A 21 59.52 61.23 47.55
C LYS A 21 60.04 60.27 46.47
N ALA A 22 61.34 59.96 46.49
CA ALA A 22 61.90 58.97 45.57
C ALA A 22 61.31 57.58 45.83
N HIS A 23 61.07 57.22 47.10
CA HIS A 23 60.43 55.97 47.48
C HIS A 23 58.96 55.91 47.02
N GLU A 24 58.20 56.99 47.22
CA GLU A 24 56.82 57.15 46.76
C GLU A 24 56.72 57.06 45.22
N GLU A 25 57.66 57.67 44.48
CA GLU A 25 57.72 57.57 43.01
C GLU A 25 58.12 56.17 42.52
N ILE A 26 58.95 55.45 43.27
CA ILE A 26 59.31 54.07 42.94
C ILE A 26 58.13 53.14 43.24
N GLU A 27 57.43 53.36 44.35
CA GLU A 27 56.26 52.60 44.77
C GLU A 27 55.09 52.80 43.81
N SER A 28 54.82 54.04 43.40
CA SER A 28 53.79 54.34 42.41
C SER A 28 54.08 53.72 41.05
N ARG A 29 55.35 53.76 40.61
CA ARG A 29 55.79 53.05 39.39
C ARG A 29 55.62 51.55 39.49
N ARG A 30 56.00 50.94 40.62
CA ARG A 30 55.82 49.50 40.86
C ARG A 30 54.34 49.12 40.93
N LEU A 31 53.49 49.95 41.51
CA LEU A 31 52.04 49.78 41.53
C LEU A 31 51.47 49.77 40.11
N LEU A 32 51.85 50.74 39.28
CA LEU A 32 51.42 50.81 37.89
C LEU A 32 51.94 49.63 37.05
N GLU A 33 53.17 49.19 37.27
CA GLU A 33 53.72 47.99 36.62
C GLU A 33 52.97 46.73 37.05
N LYS A 34 52.66 46.59 38.34
CA LYS A 34 51.88 45.46 38.87
C LYS A 34 50.45 45.46 38.37
N GLU A 35 49.82 46.63 38.25
CA GLU A 35 48.50 46.79 37.68
C GLU A 35 48.49 46.38 36.21
N LYS A 36 49.45 46.85 35.41
CA LYS A 36 49.61 46.44 34.00
C LYS A 36 49.89 44.94 33.86
N GLU A 37 50.76 44.38 34.70
CA GLU A 37 51.01 42.94 34.73
C GLU A 37 49.73 42.16 35.09
N ALA A 38 48.93 42.67 36.03
CA ALA A 38 47.68 42.06 36.45
C ALA A 38 46.62 42.12 35.34
N THR A 39 46.47 43.26 34.64
CA THR A 39 45.52 43.38 33.52
C THR A 39 45.92 42.48 32.37
N ILE A 40 47.20 42.44 31.99
CA ILE A 40 47.70 41.55 30.92
C ILE A 40 47.46 40.08 31.30
N LYS A 41 47.69 39.70 32.55
CA LYS A 41 47.41 38.33 33.02
C LYS A 41 45.92 38.02 32.98
N LEU A 42 45.09 38.96 33.42
CA LEU A 42 43.63 38.80 33.42
C LEU A 42 43.10 38.69 31.99
N ASP A 43 43.53 39.55 31.07
CA ASP A 43 43.17 39.51 29.65
C ASP A 43 43.61 38.19 29.00
N LYS A 44 44.82 37.72 29.31
CA LYS A 44 45.30 36.40 28.85
C LYS A 44 44.39 35.28 29.35
N LEU A 45 44.11 35.24 30.66
CA LEU A 45 43.24 34.22 31.26
C LEU A 45 41.82 34.26 30.69
N VAL A 46 41.25 35.45 30.50
CA VAL A 46 39.94 35.63 29.89
C VAL A 46 39.97 35.13 28.43
N SER A 47 40.98 35.51 27.66
CA SER A 47 41.11 35.06 26.26
C SER A 47 41.27 33.54 26.15
N GLU A 48 42.02 32.92 27.06
CA GLU A 48 42.21 31.48 27.13
C GLU A 48 40.91 30.75 27.51
N LYS A 49 40.19 31.27 28.52
CA LYS A 49 38.89 30.71 28.93
C LYS A 49 37.85 30.82 27.83
N VAL A 50 37.75 31.98 27.19
CA VAL A 50 36.85 32.20 26.04
C VAL A 50 37.23 31.29 24.88
N ALA A 51 38.51 31.12 24.58
CA ALA A 51 38.97 30.21 23.53
C ALA A 51 38.65 28.75 23.85
N PHE A 52 38.81 28.34 25.11
CA PHE A 52 38.45 27.00 25.58
C PHE A 52 36.95 26.74 25.47
N GLU A 53 36.11 27.65 25.96
CA GLU A 53 34.65 27.56 25.85
C GLU A 53 34.19 27.51 24.39
N LYS A 54 34.74 28.38 23.52
CA LYS A 54 34.43 28.35 22.07
C LYS A 54 34.77 27.01 21.44
N ARG A 55 35.90 26.38 21.80
CA ARG A 55 36.27 25.05 21.31
C ARG A 55 35.30 23.98 21.80
N LEU A 56 34.92 24.03 23.08
CA LEU A 56 33.96 23.10 23.66
C LEU A 56 32.58 23.22 22.98
N PHE A 57 32.08 24.44 22.82
CA PHE A 57 30.83 24.70 22.09
C PHE A 57 30.91 24.25 20.63
N ALA A 58 32.03 24.49 19.94
CA ALA A 58 32.21 24.02 18.57
C ALA A 58 32.20 22.48 18.46
N GLN A 59 32.74 21.77 19.46
CA GLN A 59 32.65 20.30 19.52
C GLN A 59 31.22 19.84 19.77
N GLN A 60 30.51 20.45 20.72
CA GLN A 60 29.10 20.14 21.00
C GLN A 60 28.21 20.40 19.78
N LEU A 61 28.42 21.49 19.05
CA LEU A 61 27.70 21.79 17.80
C LEU A 61 27.96 20.75 16.72
N LYS A 62 29.20 20.27 16.58
CA LYS A 62 29.53 19.18 15.64
C LYS A 62 28.81 17.90 16.02
N GLU A 63 28.89 17.50 17.29
CA GLU A 63 28.21 16.29 17.78
C GLU A 63 26.69 16.38 17.57
N MET A 64 26.08 17.53 17.87
CA MET A 64 24.66 17.77 17.65
C MET A 64 24.30 17.75 16.16
N SER A 65 25.15 18.31 15.28
CA SER A 65 24.93 18.25 13.83
C SER A 65 24.94 16.82 13.29
N VAL A 66 25.79 15.93 13.83
CA VAL A 66 25.83 14.52 13.45
C VAL A 66 24.58 13.79 13.94
N LYS A 67 24.18 14.02 15.20
CA LYS A 67 22.94 13.44 15.75
C LYS A 67 21.70 13.89 14.98
N LEU A 68 21.62 15.17 14.61
CA LEU A 68 20.51 15.69 13.81
C LEU A 68 20.44 15.06 12.43
N LYS A 69 21.57 14.92 11.72
CA LYS A 69 21.61 14.20 10.43
C LYS A 69 21.16 12.76 10.56
N LEU A 70 21.63 12.05 11.59
CA LEU A 70 21.21 10.67 11.85
C LEU A 70 19.68 10.58 12.09
N VAL A 71 19.11 11.53 12.82
CA VAL A 71 17.66 11.59 13.04
C VAL A 71 16.93 11.90 11.74
N GLU A 72 17.43 12.84 10.93
CA GLU A 72 16.87 13.18 9.63
C GLU A 72 16.88 11.98 8.68
N ASP A 73 18.00 11.25 8.58
CA ASP A 73 18.13 10.06 7.75
C ASP A 73 17.18 8.95 8.20
N LYS A 74 17.10 8.69 9.51
CA LYS A 74 16.15 7.72 10.08
C LYS A 74 14.70 8.13 9.88
N LEU A 75 14.39 9.42 10.01
CA LEU A 75 13.04 9.94 9.79
C LEU A 75 12.65 9.80 8.32
N ASN A 76 13.54 10.13 7.40
CA ASN A 76 13.33 9.99 5.96
C ASN A 76 13.15 8.52 5.56
N ALA A 77 13.94 7.60 6.12
CA ALA A 77 13.77 6.16 5.89
C ALA A 77 12.41 5.67 6.41
N ARG A 78 12.03 6.08 7.63
CA ARG A 78 10.74 5.72 8.23
C ARG A 78 9.57 6.28 7.44
N LEU A 79 9.66 7.52 6.96
CA LEU A 79 8.60 8.17 6.18
C LEU A 79 8.38 7.45 4.85
N LYS A 80 9.44 6.99 4.19
CA LYS A 80 9.34 6.15 2.98
C LYS A 80 8.65 4.81 3.30
N ALA A 81 9.10 4.10 4.33
CA ALA A 81 8.51 2.81 4.73
C ALA A 81 7.03 2.94 5.15
N GLU A 82 6.66 4.02 5.84
CA GLU A 82 5.29 4.31 6.22
C GLU A 82 4.42 4.63 5.00
N SER A 83 4.95 5.36 4.01
CA SER A 83 4.24 5.64 2.76
C SER A 83 3.93 4.36 1.97
N GLU A 84 4.87 3.41 1.91
CA GLU A 84 4.69 2.12 1.24
C GLU A 84 3.71 1.22 2.00
N THR A 85 3.76 1.24 3.34
CA THR A 85 2.81 0.50 4.18
C THR A 85 1.39 1.03 4.00
N ARG A 86 1.21 2.36 4.01
CA ARG A 86 -0.10 2.99 3.76
C ARG A 86 -0.63 2.66 2.37
N ARG A 87 0.24 2.60 1.37
CA ARG A 87 -0.10 2.20 0.00
C ARG A 87 -0.61 0.75 -0.05
N SER A 88 0.12 -0.19 0.55
CA SER A 88 -0.30 -1.60 0.66
C SER A 88 -1.66 -1.72 1.36
N GLN A 89 -1.86 -1.03 2.48
CA GLN A 89 -3.12 -1.05 3.22
C GLN A 89 -4.29 -0.49 2.38
N ALA A 90 -4.07 0.61 1.66
CA ALA A 90 -5.09 1.19 0.80
C ALA A 90 -5.47 0.25 -0.35
N LEU A 91 -4.47 -0.37 -1.01
CA LEU A 91 -4.71 -1.39 -2.04
C LEU A 91 -5.44 -2.61 -1.49
N TRP A 92 -5.07 -3.06 -0.29
CA TRP A 92 -5.72 -4.19 0.36
C TRP A 92 -7.18 -3.89 0.72
N ALA A 93 -7.46 -2.70 1.26
CA ALA A 93 -8.81 -2.26 1.58
C ALA A 93 -9.68 -2.15 0.32
N ALA A 94 -9.14 -1.57 -0.75
CA ALA A 94 -9.88 -1.43 -2.01
C ALA A 94 -10.09 -2.79 -2.71
N GLY A 95 -9.07 -3.64 -2.76
CA GLY A 95 -9.16 -5.00 -3.31
C GLY A 95 -10.10 -5.91 -2.51
N SER A 96 -10.13 -5.80 -1.19
CA SER A 96 -11.05 -6.58 -0.34
C SER A 96 -12.49 -6.10 -0.46
N ALA A 97 -12.71 -4.79 -0.59
CA ALA A 97 -14.02 -4.22 -0.90
C ALA A 97 -14.53 -4.71 -2.27
N LEU A 98 -13.67 -4.68 -3.29
CA LEU A 98 -13.96 -5.23 -4.62
C LEU A 98 -14.32 -6.72 -4.56
N LEU A 99 -13.55 -7.53 -3.83
CA LEU A 99 -13.81 -8.95 -3.65
C LEU A 99 -15.11 -9.20 -2.86
N ALA A 100 -15.44 -8.36 -1.88
CA ALA A 100 -16.70 -8.46 -1.14
C ALA A 100 -17.91 -8.14 -2.04
N ALA A 101 -17.77 -7.14 -2.93
CA ALA A 101 -18.80 -6.77 -3.90
C ALA A 101 -19.13 -7.91 -4.87
N THR A 102 -18.18 -8.80 -5.18
CA THR A 102 -18.47 -9.97 -6.02
C THR A 102 -19.34 -11.00 -5.30
N LYS A 103 -19.20 -11.18 -3.98
CA LYS A 103 -19.84 -12.27 -3.24
C LYS A 103 -21.32 -12.03 -2.92
N ARG A 104 -21.71 -10.81 -2.54
CA ARG A 104 -23.09 -10.50 -2.08
C ARG A 104 -23.60 -9.18 -2.66
N GLY A 105 -24.80 -9.22 -3.23
CA GLY A 105 -25.55 -8.04 -3.68
C GLY A 105 -26.92 -8.44 -4.22
N GLU A 106 -27.82 -7.46 -4.34
CA GLU A 106 -29.24 -7.71 -4.63
C GLU A 106 -29.54 -7.95 -6.11
N ASN A 107 -28.80 -7.31 -7.03
CA ASN A 107 -28.97 -7.55 -8.47
C ASN A 107 -27.73 -7.16 -9.28
N VAL A 108 -27.31 -5.90 -9.13
CA VAL A 108 -26.14 -5.31 -9.80
C VAL A 108 -25.45 -4.38 -8.81
N VAL A 109 -24.16 -4.56 -8.58
CA VAL A 109 -23.34 -3.74 -7.69
C VAL A 109 -22.47 -2.83 -8.53
N LYS A 110 -22.52 -1.52 -8.28
CA LYS A 110 -21.61 -0.57 -8.92
C LYS A 110 -20.25 -0.64 -8.23
N VAL A 111 -19.20 -0.78 -9.03
CA VAL A 111 -17.84 -1.08 -8.56
C VAL A 111 -16.85 0.05 -8.90
N ASP A 112 -17.35 1.15 -9.47
CA ASP A 112 -16.52 2.26 -9.96
C ASP A 112 -15.66 2.86 -8.84
N LYS A 113 -16.24 2.98 -7.64
CA LYS A 113 -15.55 3.57 -6.49
C LYS A 113 -14.37 2.72 -6.04
N GLU A 114 -14.53 1.41 -6.06
CA GLU A 114 -13.54 0.42 -5.69
C GLU A 114 -12.41 0.38 -6.73
N LEU A 115 -12.76 0.40 -8.02
CA LEU A 115 -11.77 0.46 -9.11
C LEU A 115 -10.97 1.76 -9.08
N ASP A 116 -11.63 2.90 -8.89
CA ASP A 116 -10.97 4.20 -8.78
C ASP A 116 -10.11 4.29 -7.51
N ALA A 117 -10.51 3.64 -6.42
CA ALA A 117 -9.70 3.53 -5.21
C ALA A 117 -8.45 2.69 -5.42
N ILE A 118 -8.54 1.58 -6.16
CA ILE A 118 -7.38 0.76 -6.55
C ILE A 118 -6.42 1.57 -7.44
N GLU A 119 -6.95 2.32 -8.41
CA GLU A 119 -6.15 3.17 -9.30
C GLU A 119 -5.41 4.26 -8.51
N LYS A 120 -6.12 4.97 -7.61
CA LYS A 120 -5.51 5.98 -6.73
C LYS A 120 -4.49 5.41 -5.76
N ALA A 121 -4.74 4.25 -5.19
CA ALA A 121 -3.83 3.59 -4.27
C ALA A 121 -2.60 3.00 -4.99
N SER A 122 -2.70 2.72 -6.29
CA SER A 122 -1.58 2.23 -7.09
C SER A 122 -0.58 3.34 -7.47
N GLY A 123 -1.07 4.55 -7.73
CA GLY A 123 -0.25 5.65 -8.27
C GLY A 123 0.33 5.33 -9.66
N ASP A 124 1.17 6.23 -10.20
CA ASP A 124 1.65 6.16 -11.59
C ASP A 124 2.70 5.05 -11.87
N GLY A 125 2.95 4.13 -10.94
CA GLY A 125 4.12 3.24 -10.99
C GLY A 125 3.85 1.74 -11.07
N ASP A 126 2.64 1.26 -10.78
CA ASP A 126 2.40 -0.19 -10.66
C ASP A 126 1.90 -0.83 -11.96
N LYS A 127 2.83 -1.45 -12.70
CA LYS A 127 2.52 -2.14 -13.96
C LYS A 127 1.56 -3.32 -13.77
N LEU A 128 1.62 -3.99 -12.61
CA LEU A 128 0.74 -5.12 -12.33
C LEU A 128 -0.69 -4.65 -12.13
N VAL A 129 -0.93 -3.68 -11.24
CA VAL A 129 -2.27 -3.16 -10.98
C VAL A 129 -2.89 -2.55 -12.23
N THR A 130 -2.13 -1.78 -13.02
CA THR A 130 -2.63 -1.22 -14.29
C THR A 130 -2.97 -2.30 -15.32
N THR A 131 -2.19 -3.39 -15.40
CA THR A 131 -2.50 -4.52 -16.29
C THR A 131 -3.75 -5.27 -15.82
N VAL A 132 -3.87 -5.50 -14.51
CA VAL A 132 -5.03 -6.18 -13.91
C VAL A 132 -6.30 -5.35 -14.07
N LEU A 133 -6.24 -4.03 -13.91
CA LEU A 133 -7.37 -3.13 -14.16
C LEU A 133 -7.80 -3.13 -15.64
N LYS A 134 -6.87 -3.27 -16.58
CA LYS A 134 -7.17 -3.41 -18.01
C LYS A 134 -7.79 -4.76 -18.38
N ALA A 135 -7.52 -5.80 -17.60
CA ALA A 135 -8.10 -7.13 -17.80
C ALA A 135 -9.59 -7.17 -17.42
N ILE A 136 -10.07 -6.21 -16.61
CA ILE A 136 -11.48 -6.10 -16.26
C ILE A 136 -12.26 -5.52 -17.46
N PRO A 137 -13.35 -6.16 -17.90
CA PRO A 137 -14.17 -5.63 -18.98
C PRO A 137 -14.76 -4.26 -18.67
N ASN A 138 -14.79 -3.38 -19.67
CA ASN A 138 -15.44 -2.07 -19.56
C ASN A 138 -16.94 -2.18 -19.24
N SER A 139 -17.58 -3.30 -19.61
CA SER A 139 -18.97 -3.59 -19.28
C SER A 139 -19.24 -3.60 -17.77
N VAL A 140 -18.26 -3.98 -16.95
CA VAL A 140 -18.38 -3.95 -15.48
C VAL A 140 -18.44 -2.52 -14.96
N ARG A 141 -17.66 -1.60 -15.55
CA ARG A 141 -17.65 -0.18 -15.17
C ARG A 141 -18.94 0.52 -15.59
N GLU A 142 -19.48 0.19 -16.76
CA GLU A 142 -20.67 0.86 -17.29
C GLU A 142 -21.99 0.28 -16.75
N THR A 143 -22.09 -1.05 -16.72
CA THR A 143 -23.34 -1.77 -16.42
C THR A 143 -23.40 -2.21 -14.96
N GLY A 144 -22.25 -2.31 -14.28
CA GLY A 144 -22.12 -2.84 -12.93
C GLY A 144 -21.91 -4.36 -12.91
N LEU A 145 -21.45 -4.86 -11.76
CA LEU A 145 -21.12 -6.26 -11.54
C LEU A 145 -22.33 -7.06 -11.08
N VAL A 146 -22.55 -8.24 -11.66
CA VAL A 146 -23.54 -9.21 -11.18
C VAL A 146 -22.89 -10.10 -10.10
N PRO A 147 -23.40 -10.13 -8.86
CA PRO A 147 -22.86 -10.99 -7.80
C PRO A 147 -23.09 -12.48 -8.06
N GLU A 148 -22.29 -13.34 -7.43
CA GLU A 148 -22.37 -14.80 -7.61
C GLU A 148 -23.75 -15.37 -7.24
N SER A 149 -24.38 -14.84 -6.19
CA SER A 149 -25.73 -15.24 -5.75
C SER A 149 -26.79 -14.98 -6.82
N VAL A 150 -26.71 -13.83 -7.48
CA VAL A 150 -27.63 -13.45 -8.57
C VAL A 150 -27.33 -14.26 -9.83
N LEU A 151 -26.06 -14.51 -10.14
CA LEU A 151 -25.67 -15.41 -11.24
C LEU A 151 -26.23 -16.82 -11.05
N ARG A 152 -26.26 -17.34 -9.81
CA ARG A 152 -26.86 -18.65 -9.50
C ARG A 152 -28.38 -18.66 -9.71
N ALA A 153 -29.08 -17.61 -9.30
CA ALA A 153 -30.52 -17.49 -9.55
C ALA A 153 -30.82 -17.39 -11.05
N ARG A 154 -30.12 -16.50 -11.76
CA ARG A 154 -30.25 -16.33 -13.22
C ARG A 154 -29.87 -17.59 -14.00
N TYR A 155 -28.92 -18.38 -13.49
CA TYR A 155 -28.59 -19.67 -14.09
C TYR A 155 -29.80 -20.61 -14.09
N SER A 156 -30.54 -20.70 -12.99
CA SER A 156 -31.71 -21.59 -12.92
C SER A 156 -32.82 -21.16 -13.89
N GLU A 157 -33.01 -19.85 -14.09
CA GLU A 157 -33.96 -19.33 -15.07
C GLU A 157 -33.49 -19.61 -16.50
N MET A 158 -32.21 -19.33 -16.77
CA MET A 158 -31.58 -19.58 -18.06
C MET A 158 -31.58 -21.06 -18.44
N GLU A 159 -31.28 -21.95 -17.49
CA GLU A 159 -31.32 -23.41 -17.66
C GLU A 159 -32.69 -23.85 -18.16
N ASN A 160 -33.77 -23.38 -17.52
CA ASN A 160 -35.14 -23.72 -17.93
C ASN A 160 -35.48 -23.25 -19.36
N VAL A 161 -34.93 -22.11 -19.80
CA VAL A 161 -35.12 -21.62 -21.16
C VAL A 161 -34.27 -22.42 -22.15
N ALA A 162 -32.99 -22.63 -21.83
CA ALA A 162 -32.04 -23.37 -22.66
C ALA A 162 -32.48 -24.83 -22.89
N LEU A 163 -33.02 -25.49 -21.86
CA LEU A 163 -33.60 -26.85 -21.96
C LEU A 163 -34.77 -26.89 -22.95
N LYS A 164 -35.65 -25.88 -22.95
CA LYS A 164 -36.82 -25.83 -23.85
C LYS A 164 -36.47 -25.60 -25.32
N VAL A 165 -35.26 -25.11 -25.60
CA VAL A 165 -34.77 -24.85 -26.97
C VAL A 165 -33.56 -25.69 -27.35
N ALA A 166 -33.26 -26.74 -26.59
CA ALA A 166 -32.08 -27.58 -26.79
C ALA A 166 -32.02 -28.30 -28.14
N LEU A 167 -33.17 -28.68 -28.74
CA LEU A 167 -33.23 -29.30 -30.07
C LEU A 167 -33.21 -28.29 -31.22
N VAL A 168 -33.25 -26.99 -30.91
CA VAL A 168 -33.38 -25.94 -31.94
C VAL A 168 -31.99 -25.49 -32.40
N GLU A 169 -31.77 -25.56 -33.70
CA GLU A 169 -30.53 -25.11 -34.33
C GLU A 169 -30.35 -23.58 -34.27
N ARG A 170 -29.14 -23.09 -34.57
CA ARG A 170 -28.78 -21.68 -34.41
C ARG A 170 -29.55 -20.74 -35.35
N GLU A 171 -29.90 -21.19 -36.54
CA GLU A 171 -30.68 -20.42 -37.53
C GLU A 171 -32.20 -20.48 -37.28
N GLY A 172 -32.60 -21.12 -36.19
CA GLY A 172 -34.00 -21.42 -35.87
C GLY A 172 -34.43 -22.77 -36.43
N GLY A 173 -35.69 -23.12 -36.18
CA GLY A 173 -36.26 -24.38 -36.65
C GLY A 173 -37.75 -24.25 -36.97
N PRO A 174 -38.33 -25.23 -37.66
CA PRO A 174 -39.78 -25.32 -37.84
C PRO A 174 -40.50 -25.34 -36.49
N LEU A 175 -41.71 -24.75 -36.40
CA LEU A 175 -42.53 -24.73 -35.18
C LEU A 175 -42.70 -26.11 -34.48
N PRO A 176 -42.85 -27.23 -35.20
CA PRO A 176 -42.89 -28.56 -34.57
C PRO A 176 -41.64 -28.89 -33.75
N VAL A 177 -40.45 -28.44 -34.15
CA VAL A 177 -39.19 -28.69 -33.44
C VAL A 177 -39.16 -27.99 -32.09
N TYR A 178 -39.69 -26.77 -32.00
CA TYR A 178 -39.86 -26.08 -30.71
C TYR A 178 -40.82 -26.82 -29.79
N PHE A 179 -41.93 -27.34 -30.32
CA PHE A 179 -42.89 -28.15 -29.54
C PHE A 179 -42.25 -29.45 -29.04
N LEU A 180 -41.51 -30.16 -29.91
CA LEU A 180 -40.78 -31.37 -29.56
C LEU A 180 -39.69 -31.10 -28.50
N SER A 181 -38.94 -30.01 -28.64
CA SER A 181 -37.92 -29.60 -27.66
C SER A 181 -38.52 -29.29 -26.29
N TRP A 182 -39.65 -28.58 -26.25
CA TRP A 182 -40.39 -28.31 -25.02
C TRP A 182 -40.93 -29.59 -24.39
N LEU A 183 -41.48 -30.51 -25.20
CA LEU A 183 -41.98 -31.81 -24.75
C LEU A 183 -40.85 -32.65 -24.15
N MET A 184 -39.71 -32.79 -24.83
CA MET A 184 -38.54 -33.50 -24.32
C MET A 184 -38.02 -32.88 -23.03
N SER A 185 -37.96 -31.55 -22.95
CA SER A 185 -37.57 -30.84 -21.73
C SER A 185 -38.44 -31.21 -20.52
N MET A 186 -39.74 -31.47 -20.72
CA MET A 186 -40.65 -31.89 -19.66
C MET A 186 -40.37 -33.32 -19.15
N PHE A 187 -39.84 -34.21 -19.99
CA PHE A 187 -39.51 -35.59 -19.60
C PHE A 187 -38.12 -35.74 -18.95
N LEU A 188 -37.25 -34.73 -19.02
CA LEU A 188 -35.88 -34.78 -18.47
C LEU A 188 -35.80 -34.85 -16.94
N PHE A 189 -36.87 -34.51 -16.21
CA PHE A 189 -36.92 -34.73 -14.77
C PHE A 189 -36.72 -36.21 -14.38
N MET A 190 -36.85 -37.14 -15.34
CA MET A 190 -36.64 -38.58 -15.13
C MET A 190 -35.17 -39.05 -15.31
N LYS A 191 -34.29 -38.23 -15.88
CA LYS A 191 -32.90 -38.63 -16.17
C LYS A 191 -31.93 -37.78 -15.35
N ILE A 192 -31.71 -38.15 -14.09
CA ILE A 192 -30.61 -37.62 -13.28
C ILE A 192 -29.36 -38.38 -13.71
N SER A 193 -28.66 -37.92 -14.75
CA SER A 193 -27.32 -38.44 -15.06
C SER A 193 -26.40 -38.07 -13.89
N GLY A 194 -25.89 -39.06 -13.16
CA GLY A 194 -24.85 -38.86 -12.15
C GLY A 194 -23.54 -38.43 -12.81
N ILE A 195 -22.74 -37.60 -12.12
CA ILE A 195 -21.45 -37.17 -12.65
C ILE A 195 -20.44 -38.30 -12.46
N PRO A 196 -19.66 -38.67 -13.50
CA PRO A 196 -18.59 -39.66 -13.36
C PRO A 196 -17.58 -39.23 -12.29
N GLN A 197 -17.17 -40.17 -11.43
CA GLN A 197 -16.22 -39.90 -10.33
C GLN A 197 -14.90 -39.29 -10.83
N ASP A 198 -14.44 -39.70 -12.01
CA ASP A 198 -13.23 -39.17 -12.66
C ASP A 198 -13.32 -37.67 -12.99
N GLU A 199 -14.51 -37.14 -13.26
CA GLU A 199 -14.72 -35.69 -13.50
C GLU A 199 -14.80 -34.91 -12.19
N TYR A 200 -15.23 -35.54 -11.11
CA TYR A 200 -15.20 -34.96 -9.78
C TYR A 200 -13.76 -34.83 -9.27
N ASP A 201 -12.95 -35.87 -9.48
CA ASP A 201 -11.56 -35.93 -9.03
C ASP A 201 -10.64 -35.01 -9.87
N ASN A 202 -11.01 -34.70 -11.11
CA ASN A 202 -10.22 -33.83 -11.99
C ASN A 202 -11.05 -32.73 -12.68
N PRO A 203 -11.43 -31.67 -11.96
CA PRO A 203 -12.30 -30.59 -12.49
C PRO A 203 -11.68 -29.76 -13.62
N GLN A 204 -10.36 -29.87 -13.83
CA GLN A 204 -9.64 -29.13 -14.86
C GLN A 204 -9.64 -29.82 -16.22
N LYS A 205 -9.98 -31.11 -16.28
CA LYS A 205 -10.04 -31.87 -17.53
C LYS A 205 -11.06 -31.25 -18.49
N GLU A 206 -10.77 -31.30 -19.79
CA GLU A 206 -11.73 -30.87 -20.82
C GLU A 206 -12.95 -31.80 -20.81
N PRO A 207 -14.18 -31.25 -20.88
CA PRO A 207 -15.38 -32.06 -21.03
C PRO A 207 -15.26 -32.94 -22.26
N SER A 208 -15.70 -34.20 -22.17
CA SER A 208 -15.73 -35.09 -23.33
C SER A 208 -16.66 -34.54 -24.41
N GLU A 209 -16.27 -34.67 -25.68
CA GLU A 209 -17.01 -34.13 -26.83
C GLU A 209 -18.38 -34.79 -27.05
N ASP A 210 -18.60 -36.00 -26.49
CA ASP A 210 -19.82 -36.80 -26.68
C ASP A 210 -21.02 -36.35 -25.82
N LEU A 211 -20.97 -35.17 -25.20
CA LEU A 211 -22.02 -34.70 -24.31
C LEU A 211 -23.18 -34.05 -25.06
N ASP A 212 -24.39 -34.49 -24.73
CA ASP A 212 -25.62 -33.83 -25.17
C ASP A 212 -25.82 -32.49 -24.44
N THR A 213 -26.57 -31.58 -25.06
CA THR A 213 -26.92 -30.25 -24.55
C THR A 213 -27.54 -30.34 -23.14
N TYR A 214 -28.33 -31.39 -22.90
CA TYR A 214 -28.95 -31.66 -21.61
C TYR A 214 -27.92 -32.05 -20.53
N ASP A 215 -26.97 -32.93 -20.87
CA ASP A 215 -25.92 -33.36 -19.95
C ASP A 215 -24.96 -32.18 -19.64
N LEU A 216 -24.69 -31.30 -20.61
CA LEU A 216 -23.91 -30.07 -20.41
C LEU A 216 -24.57 -29.13 -19.39
N LEU A 217 -25.87 -28.84 -19.54
CA LEU A 217 -26.62 -27.97 -18.62
C LEU A 217 -26.71 -28.58 -17.21
N GLN A 218 -26.90 -29.89 -17.10
CA GLN A 218 -26.95 -30.56 -15.81
C GLN A 218 -25.59 -30.52 -15.09
N ARG A 219 -24.48 -30.72 -15.81
CA ARG A 219 -23.12 -30.61 -15.25
C ARG A 219 -22.78 -29.19 -14.84
N ALA A 220 -23.16 -28.20 -15.64
CA ALA A 220 -23.02 -26.80 -15.27
C ALA A 220 -23.81 -26.47 -13.99
N ARG A 221 -25.05 -26.99 -13.83
CA ARG A 221 -25.85 -26.83 -12.60
C ARG A 221 -25.15 -27.41 -11.37
N PHE A 222 -24.55 -28.59 -11.51
CA PHE A 222 -23.80 -29.21 -10.44
C PHE A 222 -22.60 -28.35 -10.01
N TRP A 223 -21.76 -27.93 -10.96
CA TRP A 223 -20.59 -27.10 -10.64
C TRP A 223 -20.99 -25.73 -10.08
N MET A 224 -22.10 -25.16 -10.52
CA MET A 224 -22.72 -23.98 -9.91
C MET A 224 -23.14 -24.21 -8.44
N GLY A 225 -23.63 -25.40 -8.12
CA GLY A 225 -23.97 -25.82 -6.76
C GLY A 225 -22.74 -26.00 -5.87
N GLN A 226 -21.62 -26.46 -6.43
CA GLN A 226 -20.33 -26.59 -5.73
C GLN A 226 -19.57 -25.26 -5.59
N GLY A 227 -20.06 -24.17 -6.19
CA GLY A 227 -19.39 -22.86 -6.18
C GLY A 227 -18.24 -22.74 -7.18
N ASN A 228 -18.09 -23.68 -8.11
CA ASN A 228 -17.10 -23.61 -9.17
C ASN A 228 -17.71 -22.99 -10.43
N LEU A 229 -17.80 -21.66 -10.43
CA LEU A 229 -18.32 -20.89 -11.56
C LEU A 229 -17.49 -21.08 -12.85
N ALA A 230 -16.17 -21.24 -12.72
CA ALA A 230 -15.27 -21.43 -13.86
C ALA A 230 -15.61 -22.71 -14.65
N ALA A 231 -15.80 -23.82 -13.93
CA ALA A 231 -16.22 -25.08 -14.54
C ALA A 231 -17.61 -24.94 -15.19
N ALA A 232 -18.56 -24.30 -14.51
CA ALA A 232 -19.91 -24.09 -15.06
C ALA A 232 -19.89 -23.29 -16.39
N ILE A 233 -19.09 -22.21 -16.46
CA ILE A 233 -18.92 -21.43 -17.69
C ILE A 233 -18.35 -22.30 -18.82
N ARG A 234 -17.39 -23.18 -18.54
CA ARG A 234 -16.83 -24.10 -19.55
C ARG A 234 -17.91 -24.99 -20.16
N TYR A 235 -18.73 -25.65 -19.35
CA TYR A 235 -19.82 -26.49 -19.86
C TYR A 235 -20.88 -25.68 -20.63
N VAL A 236 -21.23 -24.48 -20.16
CA VAL A 236 -22.16 -23.59 -20.86
C VAL A 236 -21.58 -23.07 -22.19
N SER A 237 -20.26 -22.88 -22.26
CA SER A 237 -19.59 -22.44 -23.50
C SER A 237 -19.56 -23.49 -24.60
N LEU A 238 -19.74 -24.77 -24.25
CA LEU A 238 -19.83 -25.90 -25.18
C LEU A 238 -21.23 -26.09 -25.77
N LEU A 239 -22.24 -25.38 -25.25
CA LEU A 239 -23.60 -25.43 -25.80
C LEU A 239 -23.62 -24.99 -27.27
N GLN A 240 -24.57 -25.52 -28.02
CA GLN A 240 -24.74 -25.22 -29.44
C GLN A 240 -26.18 -24.78 -29.75
N GLY A 241 -26.38 -24.20 -30.94
CA GLY A 241 -27.72 -23.83 -31.42
C GLY A 241 -28.38 -22.70 -30.62
N ALA A 242 -29.71 -22.79 -30.48
CA ALA A 242 -30.52 -21.81 -29.76
C ALA A 242 -30.29 -21.85 -28.23
N SER A 243 -29.86 -23.00 -27.70
CA SER A 243 -29.52 -23.14 -26.28
C SER A 243 -28.34 -22.25 -25.87
N LEU A 244 -27.32 -22.16 -26.73
CA LEU A 244 -26.21 -21.22 -26.54
C LEU A 244 -26.70 -19.78 -26.59
N GLY A 245 -27.57 -19.44 -27.55
CA GLY A 245 -28.16 -18.10 -27.67
C GLY A 245 -28.91 -17.67 -26.39
N ALA A 246 -29.67 -18.58 -25.78
CA ALA A 246 -30.33 -18.33 -24.50
C ALA A 246 -29.33 -18.17 -23.33
N ALA A 247 -28.19 -18.85 -23.40
CA ALA A 247 -27.17 -18.83 -22.35
C ALA A 247 -26.13 -17.70 -22.50
N MET A 248 -26.01 -17.06 -23.68
CA MET A 248 -24.99 -16.04 -23.96
C MET A 248 -24.99 -14.90 -22.95
N THR A 249 -26.17 -14.34 -22.65
CA THR A 249 -26.30 -13.20 -21.72
C THR A 249 -25.84 -13.56 -20.31
N TRP A 250 -26.16 -14.77 -19.85
CA TRP A 250 -25.68 -15.29 -18.57
C TRP A 250 -24.18 -15.55 -18.61
N ARG A 251 -23.67 -16.17 -19.69
CA ARG A 251 -22.27 -16.54 -19.86
C ARG A 251 -21.38 -15.31 -19.84
N ASP A 252 -21.74 -14.27 -20.57
CA ASP A 252 -20.93 -13.04 -20.67
C ASP A 252 -20.93 -12.30 -19.32
N ALA A 253 -22.05 -12.28 -18.59
CA ALA A 253 -22.10 -11.77 -17.23
C ALA A 253 -21.27 -12.59 -16.23
N ALA A 254 -21.26 -13.92 -16.37
CA ALA A 254 -20.48 -14.83 -15.54
C ALA A 254 -18.97 -14.71 -15.80
N LEU A 255 -18.57 -14.53 -17.06
CA LEU A 255 -17.18 -14.27 -17.45
C LEU A 255 -16.70 -12.95 -16.87
N ALA A 256 -17.45 -11.87 -17.07
CA ALA A 256 -17.11 -10.56 -16.50
C ALA A 256 -16.96 -10.62 -14.97
N HIS A 257 -17.83 -11.37 -14.30
CA HIS A 257 -17.72 -11.62 -12.86
C HIS A 257 -16.43 -12.34 -12.47
N LEU A 258 -16.10 -13.41 -13.19
CA LEU A 258 -14.91 -14.22 -12.91
C LEU A 258 -13.63 -13.41 -13.14
N GLU A 259 -13.57 -12.63 -14.22
CA GLU A 259 -12.44 -11.74 -14.52
C GLU A 259 -12.26 -10.68 -13.42
N THR A 260 -13.35 -10.04 -12.96
CA THR A 260 -13.27 -9.12 -11.81
C THR A 260 -12.82 -9.79 -10.52
N LYS A 261 -13.31 -11.00 -10.24
CA LYS A 261 -12.93 -11.73 -9.03
C LYS A 261 -11.44 -12.08 -9.06
N GLN A 262 -10.94 -12.60 -10.18
CA GLN A 262 -9.52 -12.91 -10.35
C GLN A 262 -8.66 -11.65 -10.28
N ALA A 263 -9.10 -10.54 -10.87
CA ALA A 263 -8.42 -9.26 -10.77
C ALA A 263 -8.35 -8.77 -9.31
N ALA A 264 -9.45 -8.87 -8.56
CA ALA A 264 -9.48 -8.51 -7.14
C ALA A 264 -8.54 -9.37 -6.29
N GLU A 265 -8.53 -10.68 -6.52
CA GLU A 265 -7.63 -11.64 -5.86
C GLU A 265 -6.16 -11.35 -6.19
N ALA A 266 -5.84 -11.01 -7.44
CA ALA A 266 -4.50 -10.61 -7.86
C ALA A 266 -4.05 -9.30 -7.19
N VAL A 267 -4.91 -8.29 -7.12
CA VAL A 267 -4.62 -7.02 -6.42
C VAL A 267 -4.41 -7.25 -4.93
N LEU A 268 -5.22 -8.10 -4.30
CA LEU A 268 -5.07 -8.47 -2.90
C LEU A 268 -3.75 -9.20 -2.64
N ALA A 269 -3.41 -10.20 -3.45
CA ALA A 269 -2.15 -10.92 -3.34
C ALA A 269 -0.96 -9.94 -3.47
N HIS A 270 -1.01 -9.04 -4.46
CA HIS A 270 0.00 -8.00 -4.64
C HIS A 270 0.09 -7.05 -3.44
N ALA A 271 -1.05 -6.57 -2.92
CA ALA A 271 -1.08 -5.71 -1.74
C ALA A 271 -0.49 -6.40 -0.51
N THR A 272 -0.78 -7.69 -0.29
CA THR A 272 -0.19 -8.47 0.81
C THR A 272 1.32 -8.66 0.64
N ALA A 273 1.78 -8.93 -0.59
CA ALA A 273 3.21 -9.05 -0.87
C ALA A 273 3.96 -7.73 -0.59
N LEU A 274 3.40 -6.60 -1.02
CA LEU A 274 3.94 -5.26 -0.71
C LEU A 274 3.98 -5.00 0.80
N GLY A 275 2.93 -5.37 1.52
CA GLY A 275 2.88 -5.19 2.98
C GLY A 275 3.88 -6.06 3.73
N LEU A 276 4.14 -7.28 3.25
CA LEU A 276 5.18 -8.14 3.80
C LEU A 276 6.58 -7.57 3.51
N GLN A 277 6.81 -7.04 2.32
CA GLN A 277 8.07 -6.41 1.96
C GLN A 277 8.37 -5.16 2.80
N SER A 278 7.36 -4.32 3.07
CA SER A 278 7.51 -3.16 3.93
C SER A 278 7.69 -3.54 5.42
N ALA A 279 7.16 -4.67 5.86
CA ALA A 279 7.39 -5.19 7.21
C ALA A 279 8.81 -5.77 7.39
N VAL A 280 9.32 -6.52 6.40
CA VAL A 280 10.68 -7.08 6.44
C VAL A 280 11.74 -5.97 6.46
N THR A 281 11.54 -4.90 5.70
CA THR A 281 12.46 -3.75 5.71
C THR A 281 12.47 -3.00 7.05
N GLN A 282 11.40 -3.05 7.84
CA GLN A 282 11.37 -2.48 9.20
C GLN A 282 12.08 -3.33 10.26
N ILE A 283 12.25 -4.65 10.04
CA ILE A 283 12.87 -5.57 11.01
C ILE A 283 14.39 -5.66 10.78
N GLY A 284 14.88 -5.34 9.59
CA GLY A 284 16.29 -5.42 9.22
C GLY A 284 17.17 -4.25 9.68
N ASP A 285 16.57 -3.16 10.17
CA ASP A 285 17.24 -1.93 10.65
C ASP A 285 17.15 -1.78 12.19
#